data_AF-A0A3V9PQJ6-F1
#
_entry.id   AF-A0A3V9PQJ6-F1
#
_cell.length_a   1.000
_cell.length_b   1.000
_cell.length_c   1.000
_cell.angle_alpha   90.00
_cell.angle_beta   90.00
_cell.angle_gamma   90.00
#
_symmetry.space_group_name_H-M   'P 1'
#
loop_
_entity.id
_entity.type
_entity.pdbx_description
1 polymer ?
#
loop_
_entity_poly.entity_id
_entity_poly.type
_entity_poly.pdbx_seq_one_letter_code
_entity_poly.pdbx_strand_id
1 'polypeptide(L)'
;MNRFIIFLFLTITFLLSGCSSTGNQSLRNETSQSLQSKIVKNKTTKSEITSALGEPDTRTTLDSGNESWRYFMVNNQINASSFIPIVGLFTGGSQSQARTLDIDFKGDIVSQWSFSENNSTTQSGPVH
;
A
#
# COMPACT_ATOMS: atom_id res chain seq x y z
N MET A 1 -6.68 -40.24 21.54
CA MET A 1 -5.59 -39.53 20.81
C MET A 1 -6.10 -38.83 19.54
N ASN A 2 -6.92 -39.45 18.69
CA ASN A 2 -7.47 -38.78 17.49
C ASN A 2 -8.28 -37.50 17.74
N ARG A 3 -9.03 -37.40 18.84
CA ARG A 3 -9.83 -36.19 19.14
C ARG A 3 -8.98 -34.96 19.45
N PHE A 4 -7.84 -35.13 20.13
CA PHE A 4 -6.90 -34.04 20.42
C PHE A 4 -6.16 -33.56 19.15
N ILE A 5 -5.84 -34.49 18.23
CA ILE A 5 -5.23 -34.14 16.94
C ILE A 5 -6.18 -33.29 16.09
N ILE A 6 -7.47 -33.59 16.10
CA ILE A 6 -8.49 -32.81 15.37
C ILE A 6 -8.60 -31.39 15.93
N PHE A 7 -8.59 -31.22 17.25
CA PHE A 7 -8.62 -29.89 17.88
C PHE A 7 -7.34 -29.08 17.63
N LEU A 8 -6.17 -29.73 17.57
CA LEU A 8 -4.89 -29.09 17.25
C LEU A 8 -4.81 -28.67 15.77
N PHE A 9 -5.43 -29.43 14.87
CA PHE A 9 -5.49 -29.09 13.44
C PHE A 9 -6.42 -27.89 13.17
N LEU A 10 -7.52 -27.79 13.93
CA LEU A 10 -8.52 -26.72 13.78
C LEU A 10 -8.01 -25.35 14.29
N THR A 11 -7.14 -25.34 15.29
CA THR A 11 -6.56 -24.10 15.84
C THR A 11 -5.45 -23.52 14.96
N ILE A 12 -4.69 -24.36 14.24
CA ILE A 12 -3.64 -23.90 13.31
C ILE A 12 -4.20 -23.16 12.10
N THR A 13 -5.40 -23.52 11.64
CA THR A 13 -6.02 -22.87 10.46
C THR A 13 -6.58 -21.46 10.73
N PHE A 14 -6.72 -21.03 11.99
CA PHE A 14 -7.37 -19.76 12.33
C PHE A 14 -6.44 -18.54 12.33
N LEU A 15 -5.12 -18.73 12.13
CA LEU A 15 -4.12 -17.65 12.22
C LEU A 15 -3.68 -17.09 10.86
N LEU A 16 -4.24 -17.56 9.75
CA LEU A 16 -3.89 -17.10 8.41
C LEU A 16 -4.71 -15.85 8.03
N SER A 17 -4.51 -14.76 8.78
CA SER A 17 -4.97 -13.43 8.38
C SER A 17 -4.13 -12.97 7.19
N GLY A 18 -4.66 -13.10 5.97
CA GLY A 18 -3.99 -12.68 4.74
C GLY A 18 -3.99 -11.16 4.59
N CYS A 19 -3.07 -10.47 5.25
CA CYS A 19 -2.70 -9.10 4.91
C CYS A 19 -1.67 -9.18 3.78
N SER A 20 -2.04 -8.71 2.59
CA SER A 20 -1.12 -8.62 1.46
C SER A 20 -0.86 -7.16 1.17
N SER A 21 0.38 -6.73 1.32
CA SER A 21 0.84 -5.42 0.85
C SER A 21 1.91 -5.59 -0.22
N THR A 22 1.90 -4.71 -1.19
CA THR A 22 2.79 -4.73 -2.36
C THR A 22 3.24 -3.31 -2.68
N GLY A 23 4.43 -3.18 -3.27
CA GLY A 23 5.05 -1.89 -3.58
C GLY A 23 5.71 -1.24 -2.36
N ASN A 24 6.03 0.04 -2.48
CA ASN A 24 6.82 0.78 -1.51
C ASN A 24 6.03 1.10 -0.22
N GLN A 25 6.32 0.34 0.84
CA GLN A 25 5.64 0.45 2.12
C GLN A 25 5.92 1.76 2.88
N SER A 26 6.91 2.56 2.48
CA SER A 26 7.14 3.88 3.08
C SER A 26 5.93 4.80 2.89
N LEU A 27 5.15 4.61 1.81
CA LEU A 27 3.94 5.38 1.52
C LEU A 27 2.76 5.03 2.44
N ARG A 28 2.86 3.98 3.28
CA ARG A 28 1.72 3.45 4.05
C ARG A 28 1.09 4.41 5.03
N ASN A 29 1.89 5.31 5.59
CA ASN A 29 1.41 6.32 6.53
C ASN A 29 1.58 7.74 5.99
N GLU A 30 1.99 7.89 4.72
CA GLU A 30 2.16 9.20 4.10
C GLU A 30 0.81 9.81 3.68
N THR A 31 0.72 11.12 3.74
CA THR A 31 -0.43 11.93 3.35
C THR A 31 0.09 13.08 2.49
N SER A 32 -0.79 13.77 1.78
CA SER A 32 -0.40 14.99 1.06
C SER A 32 0.32 15.99 1.98
N GLN A 33 -0.11 16.12 3.23
CA GLN A 33 0.47 17.03 4.22
C GLN A 33 1.85 16.57 4.72
N SER A 34 2.01 15.28 5.04
CA SER A 34 3.32 14.78 5.45
C SER A 34 4.33 14.83 4.31
N LEU A 35 3.90 14.56 3.07
CA LEU A 35 4.76 14.69 1.88
C LEU A 35 5.12 16.15 1.58
N GLN A 36 4.20 17.11 1.77
CA GLN A 36 4.53 18.55 1.64
C GLN A 36 5.66 18.98 2.58
N SER A 37 5.74 18.39 3.77
CA SER A 37 6.82 18.69 4.72
C SER A 37 8.18 18.08 4.34
N LYS A 38 8.17 17.01 3.51
CA LYS A 38 9.37 16.26 3.08
C LYS A 38 9.87 16.68 1.70
N ILE A 39 8.94 17.03 0.80
CA ILE A 39 9.18 17.26 -0.63
C ILE A 39 8.93 18.74 -0.94
N VAL A 40 9.99 19.52 -0.80
CA VAL A 40 9.98 20.95 -1.11
C VAL A 40 10.49 21.15 -2.53
N LYS A 41 9.59 21.64 -3.40
CA LYS A 41 9.90 21.94 -4.79
C LYS A 41 11.10 22.89 -4.91
N ASN A 42 11.95 22.60 -5.90
CA ASN A 42 13.22 23.27 -6.19
C ASN A 42 14.25 23.25 -5.05
N LYS A 43 14.08 22.38 -4.04
CA LYS A 43 15.02 22.24 -2.92
C LYS A 43 15.39 20.80 -2.64
N THR A 44 14.38 19.93 -2.46
CA THR A 44 14.62 18.53 -2.13
C THR A 44 15.32 17.82 -3.28
N THR A 45 16.35 17.05 -2.95
CA THR A 45 17.20 16.30 -3.87
C THR A 45 16.74 14.84 -4.02
N LYS A 46 17.20 14.17 -5.08
CA LYS A 46 16.99 12.72 -5.26
C LYS A 46 17.44 11.90 -4.06
N SER A 47 18.61 12.23 -3.49
CA SER A 47 19.16 11.51 -2.33
C SER A 47 18.33 11.70 -1.06
N GLU A 48 17.75 12.88 -0.85
CA GLU A 48 16.85 13.12 0.29
C GLU A 48 15.55 12.34 0.13
N ILE A 49 15.01 12.28 -1.09
CA ILE A 49 13.83 11.46 -1.40
C ILE A 49 14.11 9.99 -1.12
N THR A 50 15.22 9.42 -1.62
CA THR A 50 15.53 8.01 -1.37
C THR A 50 15.86 7.72 0.09
N SER A 51 16.44 8.67 0.81
CA SER A 51 16.66 8.53 2.26
C SER A 51 15.35 8.52 3.04
N ALA A 52 14.34 9.28 2.59
CA ALA A 52 13.05 9.39 3.28
C ALA A 52 12.05 8.30 2.89
N LEU A 53 12.04 7.86 1.63
CA LEU A 53 11.03 6.98 1.04
C LEU A 53 11.60 5.66 0.50
N GLY A 54 12.92 5.48 0.51
CA GLY A 54 13.59 4.35 -0.14
C GLY A 54 13.65 4.50 -1.66
N GLU A 55 13.96 3.40 -2.35
CA GLU A 55 14.01 3.40 -3.82
C GLU A 55 12.60 3.48 -4.43
N PRO A 56 12.42 4.20 -5.54
CA PRO A 56 11.15 4.24 -6.27
C PRO A 56 10.84 2.89 -6.93
N ASP A 57 9.56 2.60 -7.11
CA ASP A 57 9.09 1.44 -7.87
C ASP A 57 9.41 1.56 -9.37
N THR A 58 9.48 2.78 -9.90
CA THR A 58 9.85 3.02 -11.30
C THR A 58 10.67 4.30 -11.44
N ARG A 59 11.71 4.26 -12.29
CA ARG A 59 12.47 5.42 -12.76
C ARG A 59 12.35 5.52 -14.27
N THR A 60 11.99 6.69 -14.76
CA THR A 60 11.88 6.99 -16.19
C THR A 60 12.81 8.15 -16.52
N THR A 61 13.75 7.94 -17.43
CA THR A 61 14.53 9.04 -18.02
C THR A 61 13.74 9.61 -19.20
N LEU A 62 13.53 10.93 -19.19
CA LEU A 62 12.85 11.67 -20.25
C LEU A 62 13.84 12.05 -21.35
N ASP A 63 13.35 12.35 -22.55
CA ASP A 63 14.19 12.80 -23.68
C ASP A 63 15.03 14.06 -23.37
N SER A 64 14.56 14.86 -22.40
CA SER A 64 15.30 16.03 -21.89
C SER A 64 16.51 15.69 -20.99
N GLY A 65 16.75 14.40 -20.70
CA GLY A 65 17.75 13.93 -19.74
C GLY A 65 17.33 14.02 -18.27
N ASN A 66 16.15 14.61 -18.00
CA ASN A 66 15.55 14.63 -16.68
C ASN A 66 14.94 13.28 -16.31
N GLU A 67 14.61 13.10 -15.03
CA GLU A 67 13.99 11.86 -14.55
C GLU A 67 12.62 12.11 -13.93
N SER A 68 11.74 11.13 -14.06
CA SER A 68 10.49 11.02 -13.32
C SER A 68 10.52 9.72 -12.53
N TRP A 69 10.22 9.79 -11.24
CA TRP A 69 10.17 8.65 -10.35
C TRP A 69 8.74 8.42 -9.87
N ARG A 70 8.33 7.16 -9.84
CA ARG A 70 7.05 6.73 -9.31
C ARG A 70 7.25 5.83 -8.10
N TYR A 71 6.55 6.18 -7.04
CA TYR A 71 6.34 5.34 -5.89
C TYR A 71 4.89 4.90 -5.86
N PHE A 72 4.65 3.62 -5.62
CA PHE A 72 3.31 3.06 -5.56
C PHE A 72 3.23 2.07 -4.41
N MET A 73 2.08 2.02 -3.76
CA MET A 73 1.79 1.06 -2.71
C MET A 73 0.34 0.60 -2.85
N VAL A 74 0.13 -0.71 -2.69
CA VAL A 74 -1.20 -1.30 -2.47
C VAL A 74 -1.18 -2.11 -1.19
N ASN A 75 -2.18 -1.90 -0.34
CA ASN A 75 -2.35 -2.60 0.92
C ASN A 75 -3.78 -3.12 1.04
N ASN A 76 -3.92 -4.44 1.00
CA ASN A 76 -5.20 -5.15 1.11
C ASN A 76 -5.33 -5.78 2.50
N GLN A 77 -6.40 -5.40 3.20
CA GLN A 77 -6.76 -5.92 4.51
C GLN A 77 -8.12 -6.61 4.41
N ILE A 78 -8.14 -7.91 4.71
CA ILE A 78 -9.39 -8.67 4.82
C ILE A 78 -9.98 -8.41 6.22
N ASN A 79 -11.26 -8.05 6.28
CA ASN A 79 -11.96 -7.85 7.55
C ASN A 79 -12.13 -9.19 8.27
N ALA A 80 -11.85 -9.22 9.57
CA ALA A 80 -11.94 -10.42 10.40
C ALA A 80 -13.37 -11.01 10.49
N SER A 81 -14.41 -10.20 10.27
CA SER A 81 -15.80 -10.65 10.19
C SER A 81 -16.05 -11.65 9.06
N SER A 82 -15.24 -11.60 7.99
CA SER A 82 -15.34 -12.49 6.82
C SER A 82 -15.06 -13.96 7.13
N PHE A 83 -14.42 -14.26 8.27
CA PHE A 83 -14.07 -15.64 8.66
C PHE A 83 -15.11 -16.31 9.56
N ILE A 84 -16.23 -15.65 9.89
CA ILE A 84 -17.27 -16.22 10.75
C ILE A 84 -18.28 -17.01 9.88
N PRO A 85 -18.43 -18.34 10.03
CA PRO A 85 -19.14 -19.20 9.06
C PRO A 85 -20.64 -18.94 8.85
N ILE A 86 -21.28 -18.07 9.65
CA ILE A 86 -22.72 -17.76 9.55
C ILE A 86 -22.97 -16.27 9.25
N VAL A 87 -22.20 -15.35 9.84
CA VAL A 87 -22.36 -13.90 9.61
C VAL A 87 -21.35 -13.34 8.60
N GLY A 88 -20.24 -14.04 8.36
CA GLY A 88 -19.20 -13.65 7.41
C GLY A 88 -19.65 -13.71 5.95
N LEU A 89 -20.68 -14.53 5.64
CA LEU A 89 -21.38 -14.54 4.36
C LEU A 89 -22.19 -13.26 4.07
N PHE A 90 -22.53 -12.49 5.11
CA PHE A 90 -23.37 -11.29 5.00
C PHE A 90 -22.64 -9.99 5.44
N THR A 91 -21.50 -10.11 6.12
CA THR A 91 -20.73 -8.98 6.68
C THR A 91 -19.23 -9.05 6.37
N GLY A 92 -18.84 -10.00 5.51
CA GLY A 92 -17.47 -10.11 5.01
C GLY A 92 -17.11 -8.93 4.11
N GLY A 93 -15.82 -8.66 4.01
CA GLY A 93 -15.32 -7.62 3.11
C GLY A 93 -13.82 -7.41 3.21
N SER A 94 -13.29 -6.62 2.29
CA SER A 94 -11.88 -6.23 2.26
C SER A 94 -11.75 -4.74 2.04
N GLN A 95 -10.77 -4.13 2.68
CA GLN A 95 -10.34 -2.77 2.38
C GLN A 95 -9.04 -2.83 1.58
N SER A 96 -9.01 -2.12 0.47
CA SER A 96 -7.82 -1.92 -0.36
C SER A 96 -7.46 -0.44 -0.33
N GLN A 97 -6.20 -0.16 -0.02
CA GLN A 97 -5.64 1.19 -0.04
C GLN A 97 -4.54 1.23 -1.09
N ALA A 98 -4.67 2.12 -2.07
CA ALA A 98 -3.68 2.35 -3.11
C ALA A 98 -3.16 3.78 -3.00
N ARG A 99 -1.84 3.95 -3.02
CA ARG A 99 -1.19 5.26 -2.95
C ARG A 99 -0.15 5.37 -4.04
N THR A 100 -0.13 6.50 -4.72
CA THR A 100 0.84 6.79 -5.78
C THR A 100 1.42 8.17 -5.55
N LEU A 101 2.74 8.25 -5.56
CA LEU A 101 3.51 9.49 -5.56
C LEU A 101 4.37 9.53 -6.82
N ASP A 102 4.08 10.50 -7.68
CA ASP A 102 4.89 10.80 -8.86
C ASP A 102 5.76 12.03 -8.56
N ILE A 103 7.04 11.98 -8.91
CA ILE A 103 8.01 13.06 -8.69
C ILE A 103 8.81 13.27 -9.97
N ASP A 104 8.75 14.49 -10.51
CA ASP A 104 9.57 14.91 -11.65
C ASP A 104 10.76 15.72 -11.18
N PHE A 105 11.94 15.40 -11.67
CA PHE A 105 13.19 16.07 -11.34
C PHE A 105 13.67 16.96 -12.47
N LYS A 106 14.36 18.04 -12.12
CA LYS A 106 15.19 18.81 -13.05
C LYS A 106 16.64 18.71 -12.59
N GLY A 107 17.45 17.93 -13.28
CA GLY A 107 18.74 17.51 -12.75
C GLY A 107 18.56 16.67 -11.48
N ASP A 108 19.08 17.16 -10.35
CA ASP A 108 19.03 16.46 -9.05
C ASP A 108 17.89 16.90 -8.12
N ILE A 109 17.20 18.00 -8.44
CA ILE A 109 16.18 18.59 -7.56
C ILE A 109 14.76 18.33 -8.04
N VAL A 110 13.82 18.24 -7.10
CA VAL A 110 12.39 18.09 -7.39
C VAL A 110 11.85 19.32 -8.11
N SER A 111 11.21 19.11 -9.26
CA SER A 111 10.58 20.15 -10.07
C SER A 111 9.06 20.14 -9.94
N GLN A 112 8.45 18.97 -9.85
CA GLN A 112 7.01 18.78 -9.62
C GLN A 112 6.80 17.48 -8.87
N TRP A 113 5.69 17.38 -8.17
CA TRP A 113 5.25 16.11 -7.61
C TRP A 113 3.73 16.11 -7.47
N SER A 114 3.14 14.92 -7.47
CA SER A 114 1.73 14.71 -7.21
C SER A 114 1.55 13.47 -6.34
N PHE A 115 0.55 13.51 -5.47
CA PHE A 115 0.17 12.39 -4.63
C PHE A 115 -1.31 12.08 -4.81
N SER A 116 -1.62 10.80 -4.94
CA SER A 116 -2.99 10.31 -5.01
C SER A 116 -3.18 9.14 -4.07
N GLU A 117 -4.34 9.10 -3.43
CA GLU A 117 -4.77 8.02 -2.57
C GLU A 117 -6.14 7.54 -3.04
N ASN A 118 -6.27 6.23 -3.22
CA ASN A 118 -7.50 5.58 -3.60
C ASN A 118 -7.81 4.47 -2.59
N ASN A 119 -8.93 4.63 -1.88
CA ASN A 119 -9.38 3.69 -0.86
C ASN A 119 -10.66 3.05 -1.35
N SER A 120 -10.66 1.72 -1.49
CA SER A 120 -11.85 0.95 -1.84
C SER A 120 -12.19 -0.05 -0.76
N THR A 121 -13.49 -0.20 -0.52
CA THR A 121 -14.03 -1.22 0.37
C THR A 121 -14.94 -2.11 -0.44
N THR A 122 -14.63 -3.40 -0.48
CA THR A 122 -15.51 -4.41 -1.06
C THR A 122 -16.28 -5.05 0.08
N GLN A 123 -17.61 -5.00 0.01
CA GLN A 123 -18.47 -5.79 0.87
C GLN A 123 -18.83 -7.08 0.12
N SER A 124 -18.68 -8.21 0.78
CA SER A 124 -19.17 -9.49 0.29
C SER A 124 -20.68 -9.53 0.52
N GLY A 125 -21.47 -9.44 -0.55
CA GLY A 125 -22.90 -9.73 -0.52
C GLY A 125 -23.18 -11.23 -0.42
N PRO A 126 -24.43 -11.65 -0.18
CA PRO A 126 -24.77 -13.07 -0.08
C PRO A 126 -24.36 -13.80 -1.36
N VAL A 127 -23.46 -14.78 -1.22
CA VAL A 127 -23.18 -15.77 -2.27
C VAL A 127 -24.37 -16.73 -2.29
N HIS A 128 -25.11 -16.70 -3.39
CA HIS A 128 -26.37 -17.43 -3.56
C HIS A 128 -26.13 -18.87 -4.01
#